data_AF-W3V6J1-F1
#
_entry.id   AF-W3V6J1-F1
#
_cell.length_a   1.000
_cell.length_b   1.000
_cell.length_c   1.000
_cell.angle_alpha   90.00
_cell.angle_beta   90.00
_cell.angle_gamma   90.00
#
_symmetry.space_group_name_H-M   'P 1'
#
loop_
_entity.id
_entity.type
_entity.pdbx_description
1 polymer ?
#
loop_
_entity_poly.entity_id
_entity_poly.type
_entity_poly.pdbx_seq_one_letter_code
_entity_poly.pdbx_strand_id
1 'polypeptide(L)'
;MNNGWLHQREANALPMQALENYHLAKLRLQQLAERLDALDEKRGRYLTGSELKSMVFGIRQPLLSTPPLEELLRQLAEQQKSGTVSPSLCQQINTRFNQLLNRYALLMESIKNRGALY
;
A
#
# COMPACT_ATOMS: atom_id res chain seq x y z
N MET A 1 -6.63 17.00 -29.08
CA MET A 1 -6.57 17.82 -27.85
C MET A 1 -7.54 17.23 -26.83
N ASN A 2 -7.09 16.32 -25.95
CA ASN A 2 -7.94 15.80 -24.85
C ASN A 2 -7.13 15.36 -23.61
N ASN A 3 -5.94 15.96 -23.40
CA ASN A 3 -5.01 15.52 -22.35
C ASN A 3 -5.32 16.14 -20.98
N GLY A 4 -6.01 17.28 -20.93
CA GLY A 4 -6.32 17.98 -19.68
C GLY A 4 -7.27 17.21 -18.76
N TRP A 5 -8.27 16.55 -19.34
CA TRP A 5 -9.22 15.74 -18.58
C TRP A 5 -8.61 14.43 -18.08
N LEU A 6 -7.73 13.79 -18.87
CA LEU A 6 -7.03 12.59 -18.44
C LEU A 6 -6.08 12.90 -17.28
N HIS A 7 -5.34 14.00 -17.36
CA HIS A 7 -4.47 14.47 -16.27
C HIS A 7 -5.26 14.84 -15.01
N GLN A 8 -6.45 15.42 -15.14
CA GLN A 8 -7.31 15.72 -14.00
C GLN A 8 -7.86 14.43 -13.34
N ARG A 9 -8.15 13.39 -14.12
CA ARG A 9 -8.48 12.07 -13.56
C ARG A 9 -7.30 11.40 -12.89
N GLU A 10 -6.11 11.46 -13.48
CA GLU A 10 -4.88 10.94 -12.87
C GLU A 10 -4.53 11.66 -11.58
N ALA A 11 -4.71 12.99 -11.53
CA ALA A 11 -4.49 13.79 -10.32
C ALA A 11 -5.45 13.40 -9.17
N ASN A 12 -6.65 12.93 -9.50
CA ASN A 12 -7.64 12.46 -8.54
C ASN A 12 -7.57 10.94 -8.29
N ALA A 13 -6.68 10.22 -8.98
CA ALA A 13 -6.45 8.80 -8.78
C ALA A 13 -5.29 8.57 -7.81
N LEU A 14 -5.29 7.43 -7.13
CA LEU A 14 -4.15 7.02 -6.33
C LEU A 14 -2.92 6.90 -7.24
N PRO A 15 -1.76 7.54 -6.96
CA PRO A 15 -0.56 7.42 -7.81
C PRO A 15 -0.10 5.96 -7.96
N MET A 16 0.47 5.59 -9.11
CA MET A 16 0.99 4.22 -9.32
C MET A 16 2.02 3.83 -8.26
N GLN A 17 2.92 4.75 -7.91
CA GLN A 17 3.92 4.52 -6.88
C GLN A 17 3.29 4.15 -5.52
N ALA A 18 2.11 4.70 -5.20
CA ALA A 18 1.43 4.39 -3.96
C ALA A 18 0.79 2.99 -3.95
N LEU A 19 0.51 2.39 -5.12
CA LEU A 19 0.10 0.98 -5.23
C LEU A 19 1.25 0.02 -4.89
N GLU A 20 2.50 0.43 -5.19
CA GLU A 20 3.68 -0.40 -4.96
C GLU A 20 4.08 -0.49 -3.49
N ASN A 21 3.66 0.45 -2.64
CA ASN A 21 4.12 0.52 -1.25
C ASN A 21 3.78 -0.76 -0.45
N TYR A 22 2.55 -1.26 -0.55
CA TYR A 22 2.18 -2.51 0.12
C TYR A 22 2.96 -3.71 -0.43
N HIS A 23 3.14 -3.78 -1.75
CA HIS A 23 3.91 -4.84 -2.39
C HIS A 23 5.39 -4.81 -1.96
N LEU A 24 6.01 -3.63 -1.91
CA LEU A 24 7.37 -3.42 -1.43
C LEU A 24 7.54 -3.86 0.03
N ALA A 25 6.56 -3.57 0.89
CA ALA A 25 6.56 -4.05 2.26
C ALA A 25 6.56 -5.58 2.33
N LYS A 26 5.71 -6.25 1.54
CA LYS A 26 5.65 -7.71 1.45
C LYS A 26 6.97 -8.31 0.94
N LEU A 27 7.57 -7.71 -0.08
CA LEU A 27 8.86 -8.15 -0.61
C LEU A 27 9.96 -8.06 0.44
N ARG A 28 10.04 -6.93 1.16
CA ARG A 28 11.00 -6.75 2.26
C ARG A 28 10.77 -7.72 3.42
N LEU A 29 9.52 -8.04 3.71
CA LEU A 29 9.17 -9.04 4.72
C LEU A 29 9.61 -10.45 4.30
N GLN A 30 9.41 -10.80 3.03
CA GLN A 30 9.88 -12.08 2.48
C GLN A 30 11.41 -12.17 2.54
N GLN A 31 12.12 -11.12 2.15
CA GLN A 31 13.59 -11.06 2.26
C GLN A 31 14.08 -11.22 3.70
N LEU A 32 13.35 -10.65 4.67
CA LEU A 32 13.67 -10.85 6.08
C LEU A 32 13.47 -12.31 6.49
N ALA A 33 12.36 -12.94 6.09
CA ALA A 33 12.09 -14.36 6.39
C ALA A 33 13.18 -15.27 5.81
N GLU A 34 13.51 -15.12 4.52
CA GLU A 34 14.57 -15.88 3.85
C GLU A 34 15.93 -15.68 4.54
N ARG A 35 16.22 -14.46 5.02
CA ARG A 35 17.45 -14.18 5.74
C ARG A 35 17.48 -14.84 7.11
N LEU A 36 16.34 -14.96 7.79
CA LEU A 36 16.25 -15.66 9.07
C LEU A 36 16.42 -17.17 8.88
N ASP A 37 15.74 -17.77 7.89
CA ASP A 37 15.88 -19.20 7.57
C ASP A 37 17.35 -19.57 7.23
N ALA A 38 18.04 -18.69 6.50
CA ALA A 38 19.44 -18.89 6.14
C ALA A 38 20.43 -18.83 7.33
N LEU A 39 20.02 -18.28 8.49
CA LEU A 39 20.80 -18.35 9.75
C LEU A 39 20.65 -19.71 10.40
N ASP A 40 19.43 -20.25 10.38
CA ASP A 40 19.12 -21.57 10.95
C ASP A 40 19.84 -22.69 10.18
N GLU A 41 19.91 -22.58 8.85
CA GLU A 41 20.57 -23.57 7.99
C GLU A 41 22.11 -23.56 8.06
N LYS A 42 22.73 -22.40 8.35
CA LYS A 42 24.19 -22.25 8.35
C LYS A 42 24.69 -21.86 9.73
N ARG A 43 25.08 -22.89 10.50
CA ARG A 43 25.84 -22.76 11.74
C ARG A 43 27.03 -21.81 11.53
N GLY A 44 26.94 -20.59 12.06
CA GLY A 44 28.00 -19.58 12.04
C GLY A 44 27.68 -18.25 11.38
N ARG A 45 26.52 -18.09 10.71
CA ARG A 45 26.02 -16.77 10.30
C ARG A 45 25.08 -16.22 11.36
N TYR A 46 25.29 -14.97 11.75
CA TYR A 46 24.45 -14.27 12.72
C TYR A 46 23.90 -12.99 12.08
N LEU A 47 22.66 -12.66 12.39
CA LEU A 47 22.09 -11.36 12.11
C LEU A 47 22.23 -10.48 13.34
N THR A 48 22.89 -9.34 13.18
CA THR A 48 23.03 -8.39 14.29
C THR A 48 21.69 -7.71 14.59
N GLY A 49 21.50 -7.29 15.84
CA GLY A 49 20.29 -6.55 16.22
C GLY A 49 20.11 -5.23 15.46
N SER A 50 21.19 -4.58 15.03
CA SER A 50 21.14 -3.36 14.21
C SER A 50 20.68 -3.64 12.77
N GLU A 51 21.13 -4.74 12.15
CA GLU A 51 20.65 -5.15 10.84
C GLU A 51 19.16 -5.53 10.88
N LEU A 52 18.73 -6.30 11.90
CA LEU A 52 17.33 -6.64 12.08
C LEU A 52 16.45 -5.40 12.20
N LYS A 53 16.84 -4.44 13.06
CA LYS A 53 16.13 -3.16 13.22
C LYS A 53 16.03 -2.41 11.89
N SER A 54 17.10 -2.40 11.11
CA SER A 54 17.13 -1.72 9.81
C SER A 54 16.17 -2.36 8.80
N MET A 55 16.12 -3.70 8.74
CA MET A 55 15.16 -4.42 7.89
C MET A 55 13.71 -4.19 8.33
N VAL A 56 13.43 -4.30 9.64
CA VAL A 56 12.09 -4.02 10.19
C VAL A 56 11.67 -2.58 9.90
N PHE A 57 12.56 -1.61 10.07
CA PHE A 57 12.29 -0.23 9.69
C PHE A 57 11.96 -0.10 8.20
N GLY A 58 12.74 -0.76 7.34
CA GLY A 58 12.49 -0.84 5.90
C GLY A 58 11.12 -1.43 5.55
N ILE A 59 10.63 -2.42 6.29
CA ILE A 59 9.28 -2.99 6.09
C ILE A 59 8.19 -2.00 6.51
N ARG A 60 8.38 -1.32 7.66
CA ARG A 60 7.37 -0.41 8.22
C ARG A 60 7.19 0.88 7.42
N GLN A 61 8.27 1.45 6.88
CA GLN A 61 8.24 2.72 6.15
C GLN A 61 7.16 2.78 5.04
N PRO A 62 7.11 1.85 4.08
CA PRO A 62 6.09 1.90 3.03
C PRO A 62 4.66 1.67 3.55
N LEU A 63 4.49 0.84 4.59
CA LEU A 63 3.17 0.61 5.21
C LEU A 63 2.63 1.87 5.91
N LEU A 64 3.51 2.67 6.52
CA LEU A 64 3.15 3.94 7.16
C LEU A 64 2.91 5.04 6.13
N SER A 65 3.67 5.04 5.03
CA SER A 65 3.52 6.03 3.96
C SER A 65 2.20 5.89 3.21
N THR A 66 1.73 4.66 2.98
CA THR A 66 0.45 4.42 2.33
C THR A 66 -0.23 3.23 2.98
N PRO A 67 -0.95 3.44 4.10
CA PRO A 67 -1.70 2.37 4.73
C PRO A 67 -2.73 1.82 3.73
N PRO A 68 -2.92 0.50 3.68
CA PRO A 68 -3.98 -0.11 2.90
C PRO A 68 -5.34 0.37 3.41
N LEU A 69 -6.34 0.42 2.53
CA LEU A 69 -7.66 0.95 2.86
C LEU A 69 -8.33 0.08 3.95
N GLU A 70 -8.07 -1.21 3.91
CA GLU A 70 -8.50 -2.20 4.90
C GLU A 70 -8.02 -1.85 6.31
N GLU A 71 -6.81 -1.30 6.46
CA GLU A 71 -6.30 -0.88 7.78
C GLU A 71 -6.99 0.40 8.27
N LEU A 72 -7.31 1.33 7.38
CA LEU A 72 -8.12 2.51 7.76
C LEU A 72 -9.54 2.10 8.18
N LEU A 73 -10.14 1.13 7.50
CA LEU A 73 -11.44 0.58 7.86
C LEU A 73 -11.40 -0.17 9.21
N ARG A 74 -10.32 -0.90 9.49
CA ARG A 74 -10.10 -1.53 10.80
C ARG A 74 -10.05 -0.48 11.91
N GLN A 75 -9.34 0.63 11.70
CA GLN A 75 -9.27 1.76 12.64
C GLN A 75 -10.65 2.40 12.86
N LEU A 76 -11.43 2.58 11.79
CA LEU A 76 -12.80 3.11 11.90
C LEU A 76 -13.70 2.16 12.70
N ALA A 77 -13.61 0.85 12.46
CA ALA A 77 -14.35 -0.16 13.22
C ALA A 77 -13.97 -0.17 14.71
N GLU A 78 -12.70 0.05 15.03
CA GLU A 78 -12.23 0.19 16.41
C GLU A 78 -12.77 1.47 17.07
N GLN A 79 -12.75 2.59 16.36
CA GLN A 79 -13.33 3.86 16.82
C GLN A 79 -14.84 3.74 17.08
N GLN A 80 -15.57 3.10 16.18
CA GLN A 80 -17.00 2.84 16.35
C GLN A 80 -17.27 2.05 17.64
N LYS A 81 -16.46 1.02 17.95
CA LYS A 81 -16.59 0.24 19.20
C LYS A 81 -16.30 1.08 20.45
N SER A 82 -15.37 2.04 20.35
CA SER A 82 -15.03 2.94 21.46
C SER A 82 -16.05 4.08 21.70
N GLY A 83 -17.05 4.22 20.80
CA GLY A 83 -18.09 5.24 20.90
C GLY A 83 -17.67 6.64 20.41
N THR A 84 -16.43 6.82 19.95
CA THR A 84 -15.94 8.08 19.39
C THR A 84 -15.33 7.86 18.01
N VAL A 85 -15.93 8.46 16.99
CA VAL A 85 -15.46 8.39 15.60
C VAL A 85 -14.83 9.71 15.19
N SER A 86 -13.61 9.66 14.66
CA SER A 86 -12.92 10.85 14.17
C SER A 86 -13.45 11.28 12.79
N PRO A 87 -13.94 12.52 12.62
CA PRO A 87 -14.34 13.04 11.32
C PRO A 87 -13.20 13.04 10.29
N SER A 88 -11.96 13.25 10.74
CA SER A 88 -10.79 13.25 9.85
C SER A 88 -10.50 11.86 9.27
N LEU A 89 -10.71 10.80 10.06
CA LEU A 89 -10.55 9.43 9.60
C LEU A 89 -11.58 9.09 8.52
N CYS A 90 -12.85 9.49 8.73
CA CYS A 90 -13.90 9.32 7.73
C CYS A 90 -13.57 10.05 6.42
N GLN A 91 -13.12 11.31 6.50
CA GLN A 91 -12.71 12.07 5.32
C GLN A 91 -11.52 11.44 4.59
N GLN A 92 -10.54 10.95 5.34
CA GLN A 92 -9.39 10.23 4.78
C GLN A 92 -9.85 8.97 4.02
N ILE A 93 -10.71 8.16 4.64
CA ILE A 93 -11.26 6.94 4.03
C ILE A 93 -12.02 7.27 2.73
N ASN A 94 -12.91 8.26 2.76
CA ASN A 94 -13.67 8.68 1.57
C ASN A 94 -12.75 9.11 0.43
N THR A 95 -11.72 9.90 0.74
CA THR A 95 -10.72 10.34 -0.23
C THR A 95 -9.98 9.15 -0.83
N ARG A 96 -9.54 8.20 0.00
CA ARG A 96 -8.81 7.00 -0.43
C ARG A 96 -9.67 6.08 -1.29
N PHE A 97 -10.94 5.90 -0.96
CA PHE A 97 -11.89 5.18 -1.81
C PHE A 97 -11.99 5.81 -3.20
N ASN A 98 -12.24 7.13 -3.28
CA ASN A 98 -12.36 7.83 -4.55
C ASN A 98 -11.08 7.72 -5.39
N GLN A 99 -9.92 7.87 -4.76
CA GLN A 99 -8.62 7.69 -5.42
C GLN A 99 -8.43 6.28 -6.00
N LEU A 100 -8.82 5.24 -5.27
CA LEU A 100 -8.74 3.86 -5.73
C LEU A 100 -9.75 3.57 -6.85
N LEU A 101 -10.99 4.07 -6.74
CA LEU A 101 -12.00 3.93 -7.78
C LEU A 101 -11.56 4.58 -9.09
N ASN A 102 -11.01 5.81 -9.02
CA ASN A 102 -10.47 6.51 -10.18
C ASN A 102 -9.30 5.73 -10.81
N ARG A 103 -8.39 5.20 -9.99
CA ARG A 103 -7.28 4.37 -10.47
C ARG A 103 -7.77 3.11 -11.17
N TYR A 104 -8.75 2.41 -10.60
CA TYR A 104 -9.36 1.24 -11.21
C TYR A 104 -10.02 1.57 -12.56
N ALA A 105 -10.79 2.66 -12.64
CA ALA A 105 -11.41 3.11 -13.88
C ALA A 105 -10.37 3.38 -14.99
N LEU A 106 -9.26 4.05 -14.65
CA LEU A 106 -8.16 4.31 -15.59
C LEU A 106 -7.47 3.02 -16.07
N LEU A 107 -7.27 2.04 -15.17
CA LEU A 107 -6.73 0.73 -15.54
C LEU A 107 -7.67 -0.02 -16.49
N MET A 108 -8.97 -0.01 -16.22
CA MET A 108 -9.98 -0.63 -17.08
C MET A 108 -10.06 0.03 -18.45
N GLU A 109 -9.99 1.36 -18.51
CA GLU A 109 -9.93 2.11 -19.77
C GLU A 109 -8.66 1.75 -20.57
N SER A 110 -7.52 1.63 -19.90
CA SER A 110 -6.26 1.19 -20.50
C SER A 110 -6.31 -0.25 -21.05
N ILE A 111 -7.01 -1.16 -20.37
CA ILE A 111 -7.22 -2.55 -20.81
C ILE A 111 -8.12 -2.57 -22.06
N LYS A 112 -9.25 -1.84 -22.02
CA LYS A 112 -10.18 -1.74 -23.15
C LYS A 112 -9.50 -1.17 -24.40
N ASN A 113 -8.69 -0.12 -24.24
CA ASN A 113 -7.98 0.53 -25.35
C ASN A 113 -6.87 -0.35 -25.95
N ARG A 114 -6.35 -1.35 -25.21
CA ARG A 114 -5.36 -2.31 -25.69
C ARG A 114 -5.96 -3.52 -26.42
N GLY A 115 -7.29 -3.54 -26.62
CA GLY A 115 -7.96 -4.60 -27.39
C GLY A 115 -8.04 -5.95 -26.67
N ALA A 116 -7.82 -6.00 -25.35
CA ALA A 116 -7.71 -7.24 -24.59
C ALA A 116 -9.06 -7.81 -24.08
N LEU A 117 -10.20 -7.37 -24.63
CA LEU A 117 -11.52 -7.93 -24.30
C LEU A 117 -12.45 -7.94 -25.52
N TYR A 118 -12.25 -8.92 -26.40
CA TYR A 118 -13.27 -9.86 -26.90
C TYR A 118 -12.58 -11.20 -27.20
#